data_AF-A0A949UI42-F1
#
_entry.id   AF-A0A949UI42-F1
#
_cell.length_a   1.000
_cell.length_b   1.000
_cell.length_c   1.000
_cell.angle_alpha   90.00
_cell.angle_beta   90.00
_cell.angle_gamma   90.00
#
_symmetry.space_group_name_H-M   'P 1'
#
loop_
_entity.id
_entity.type
_entity.pdbx_description
1 polymer ?
#
loop_
_entity_poly.entity_id
_entity_poly.type
_entity_poly.pdbx_seq_one_letter_code
_entity_poly.pdbx_strand_id
1 'polypeptide(L)'
;MSQTASSINSADKPNQTWTERLHEIRTGFERPFWVANISELFERLSYYAAFASLPRYLHENLNFGVERASSLAGLFGGLVWFLAAFGGALADRIGFRRALSLAYLILTISYFLLGSIAAPWLAPVRNAMPLVLLVTVILMLPALGVALVKPCVVGTTARASKESVRSIGYSIYYTLVNIGGAAGPFLAGWVHQHFKVENVFRMAAASVFLMFFAVLLFF
;
A
#
# COMPACT_ATOMS: atom_id res chain seq x y z
N MET A 1 2.01 -56.63 2.99
CA MET A 1 2.75 -56.48 4.27
C MET A 1 4.17 -56.11 3.87
N SER A 2 4.72 -54.93 4.11
CA SER A 2 4.80 -54.21 5.39
C SER A 2 4.97 -52.71 5.16
N GLN A 3 4.23 -51.92 5.94
CA GLN A 3 4.51 -50.52 6.24
C GLN A 3 5.96 -50.35 6.74
N THR A 4 6.58 -49.22 6.44
CA THR A 4 7.33 -48.44 7.45
C THR A 4 7.26 -46.99 7.03
N ALA A 5 6.29 -46.30 7.64
CA ALA A 5 6.20 -44.86 7.64
C ALA A 5 7.44 -44.30 8.36
N SER A 6 8.20 -43.43 7.69
CA SER A 6 9.13 -42.56 8.39
C SER A 6 8.30 -41.54 9.18
N SER A 7 8.08 -41.82 10.45
CA SER A 7 7.61 -40.85 11.42
C SER A 7 8.60 -39.69 11.47
N ILE A 8 8.30 -38.60 10.77
CA ILE A 8 8.95 -37.32 10.99
C ILE A 8 8.50 -36.88 12.39
N ASN A 9 9.37 -37.15 13.35
CA ASN A 9 9.22 -36.79 14.74
C ASN A 9 9.18 -35.25 14.83
N SER A 10 7.98 -34.67 14.93
CA SER A 10 7.76 -33.23 15.08
C SER A 10 8.02 -32.73 16.51
N ALA A 11 8.62 -33.57 17.37
CA ALA A 11 8.63 -33.40 18.82
C ALA A 11 10.03 -33.26 19.45
N ASP A 12 11.04 -32.77 18.71
CA ASP A 12 12.38 -32.61 19.30
C ASP A 12 13.16 -31.40 18.75
N LYS A 13 12.51 -30.22 18.73
CA LYS A 13 13.28 -28.98 18.80
C LYS A 13 13.51 -28.71 20.29
N PRO A 14 14.76 -28.63 20.78
CA PRO A 14 15.01 -28.29 22.18
C PRO A 14 14.23 -27.03 22.53
N ASN A 15 13.76 -26.94 23.78
CA ASN A 15 13.16 -25.72 24.32
C ASN A 15 14.17 -24.58 24.14
N GLN A 16 14.07 -23.87 23.01
CA GLN A 16 14.94 -22.76 22.71
C GLN A 16 14.78 -21.75 23.84
N THR A 17 15.88 -21.39 24.45
CA THR A 17 15.86 -20.38 25.50
C THR A 17 15.36 -19.07 24.90
N TRP A 18 14.74 -18.23 25.73
CA TRP A 18 14.23 -16.92 25.30
C TRP A 18 15.33 -16.08 24.60
N THR A 19 16.57 -16.20 25.07
CA THR A 19 17.73 -15.53 24.46
C THR A 19 18.03 -16.02 23.05
N GLU A 20 17.98 -17.33 22.81
CA GLU A 20 18.18 -17.91 21.47
C GLU A 20 17.07 -17.50 20.51
N ARG A 21 15.81 -17.50 20.99
CA ARG A 21 14.66 -17.00 20.22
C ARG A 21 14.80 -15.53 19.84
N LEU A 22 15.20 -14.67 20.79
CA LEU A 22 15.42 -13.25 20.51
C LEU A 22 16.58 -13.03 19.52
N HIS A 23 17.66 -13.81 19.63
CA HIS A 23 18.77 -13.78 18.69
C HIS A 23 18.35 -14.21 17.28
N GLU A 24 17.54 -15.27 17.19
CA GLU A 24 16.99 -15.77 15.94
C GLU A 24 16.09 -14.73 15.25
N ILE A 25 15.21 -14.07 16.00
CA ILE A 25 14.36 -12.97 15.49
C ILE A 25 15.23 -11.81 14.99
N ARG A 26 16.21 -11.37 15.78
CA ARG A 26 17.07 -10.24 15.43
C ARG A 26 17.88 -10.47 14.14
N THR A 27 18.34 -11.70 13.92
CA THR A 27 19.17 -12.07 12.76
C THR A 27 18.38 -12.74 11.64
N GLY A 28 17.06 -12.85 11.81
CA GLY A 28 16.17 -13.60 10.93
C GLY A 28 15.61 -12.81 9.76
N PHE A 29 15.83 -11.49 9.73
CA PHE A 29 15.32 -10.60 8.70
C PHE A 29 16.45 -9.89 7.96
N GLU A 30 16.36 -9.87 6.64
CA GLU A 30 17.28 -9.13 5.79
C GLU A 30 16.84 -7.66 5.64
N ARG A 31 17.71 -6.80 5.11
CA ARG A 31 17.39 -5.38 4.90
C ARG A 31 16.13 -5.15 4.06
N PRO A 32 15.89 -5.88 2.94
CA PRO A 32 14.68 -5.68 2.14
C PRO A 32 13.38 -5.92 2.91
N PHE A 33 13.38 -6.81 3.91
CA PHE A 33 12.24 -7.02 4.79
C PHE A 33 11.82 -5.73 5.49
N TRP A 34 12.77 -5.03 6.12
CA TRP A 34 12.48 -3.81 6.86
C TRP A 34 12.06 -2.68 5.94
N VAL A 35 12.76 -2.51 4.81
CA VAL A 35 12.43 -1.47 3.83
C VAL A 35 11.02 -1.66 3.29
N ALA A 36 10.66 -2.88 2.87
CA ALA A 36 9.34 -3.19 2.33
C ALA A 36 8.20 -3.01 3.36
N ASN A 37 8.41 -3.47 4.60
CA ASN A 37 7.38 -3.41 5.64
C ASN A 37 7.18 -2.00 6.19
N ILE A 38 8.26 -1.23 6.36
CA ILE A 38 8.15 0.18 6.76
C ILE A 38 7.54 0.99 5.62
N SER A 39 7.91 0.74 4.36
CA SER A 39 7.29 1.44 3.23
C SER A 39 5.80 1.11 3.08
N GLU A 40 5.39 -0.12 3.39
CA GLU A 40 3.99 -0.52 3.45
C GLU A 40 3.20 0.24 4.53
N LEU A 41 3.78 0.46 5.72
CA LEU A 41 3.13 1.25 6.77
C LEU A 41 2.72 2.64 6.24
N PHE A 42 3.65 3.34 5.59
CA PHE A 42 3.42 4.69 5.06
C PHE A 42 2.50 4.69 3.84
N GLU A 43 2.58 3.68 2.98
CA GLU A 43 1.62 3.49 1.90
C GLU A 43 0.22 3.31 2.48
N ARG A 44 0.03 2.48 3.52
CA ARG A 44 -1.28 2.21 4.10
C ARG A 44 -1.85 3.46 4.74
N LEU A 45 -1.04 4.18 5.50
CA LEU A 45 -1.41 5.49 6.03
C LEU A 45 -1.89 6.43 4.91
N SER A 46 -1.14 6.52 3.81
CA SER A 46 -1.46 7.39 2.67
C SER A 46 -2.74 6.95 1.95
N TYR A 47 -2.89 5.64 1.72
CA TYR A 47 -4.05 5.03 1.07
C TYR A 47 -5.32 5.28 1.88
N TYR A 48 -5.31 4.96 3.18
CA TYR A 48 -6.50 5.09 4.01
C TYR A 48 -6.85 6.56 4.30
N ALA A 49 -5.86 7.46 4.42
CA ALA A 49 -6.12 8.89 4.50
C ALA A 49 -6.80 9.43 3.22
N ALA A 50 -6.26 9.07 2.05
CA ALA A 50 -6.84 9.46 0.77
C ALA A 50 -8.23 8.85 0.56
N PHE A 51 -8.41 7.56 0.88
CA PHE A 51 -9.69 6.85 0.74
C PHE A 51 -10.78 7.46 1.61
N ALA A 52 -10.48 7.80 2.88
CA ALA A 52 -11.41 8.46 3.78
C ALA A 52 -11.82 9.87 3.31
N SER A 53 -10.94 10.55 2.58
CA SER A 53 -11.15 11.93 2.11
C SER A 53 -11.75 12.00 0.71
N LEU A 54 -11.72 10.90 -0.05
CA LEU A 54 -12.10 10.86 -1.45
C LEU A 54 -13.56 11.29 -1.70
N PRO A 55 -14.59 10.71 -1.06
CA PRO A 55 -15.97 11.13 -1.29
C PRO A 55 -16.17 12.62 -0.98
N ARG A 56 -15.56 13.10 0.10
CA ARG A 56 -15.61 14.50 0.52
C ARG A 56 -15.01 15.42 -0.54
N TYR A 57 -13.81 15.10 -1.03
CA TYR A 57 -13.15 15.87 -2.08
C TYR A 57 -13.97 15.91 -3.38
N LEU A 58 -14.52 14.77 -3.81
CA LEU A 58 -15.35 14.71 -5.01
C LEU A 58 -16.62 15.55 -4.84
N HIS A 59 -17.23 15.55 -3.66
CA HIS A 59 -18.42 16.35 -3.38
C HIS A 59 -18.11 17.85 -3.27
N GLU A 60 -17.20 18.24 -2.37
CA GLU A 60 -16.94 19.64 -2.02
C GLU A 60 -16.12 20.38 -3.08
N ASN A 61 -15.09 19.75 -3.67
CA ASN A 61 -14.19 20.43 -4.60
C ASN A 61 -14.60 20.25 -6.07
N LEU A 62 -15.28 19.15 -6.41
CA LEU A 62 -15.66 18.82 -7.78
C LEU A 62 -17.18 18.88 -8.03
N ASN A 63 -17.97 19.26 -7.02
CA ASN A 63 -19.43 19.44 -7.10
C ASN A 63 -20.20 18.18 -7.55
N PHE A 64 -19.68 16.98 -7.25
CA PHE A 64 -20.45 15.76 -7.44
C PHE A 64 -21.57 15.65 -6.40
N GLY A 65 -22.71 15.08 -6.77
CA GLY A 65 -23.71 14.65 -5.80
C GLY A 65 -23.14 13.57 -4.87
N VAL A 66 -23.63 13.51 -3.63
CA VAL A 66 -23.14 12.59 -2.58
C VAL A 66 -23.18 11.12 -3.02
N GLU A 67 -24.27 10.72 -3.69
CA GLU A 67 -24.41 9.38 -4.26
C GLU A 67 -23.26 9.07 -5.23
N ARG A 68 -23.05 9.94 -6.22
CA ARG A 68 -22.02 9.74 -7.25
C ARG A 68 -20.61 9.76 -6.69
N ALA A 69 -20.32 10.67 -5.75
CA ALA A 69 -19.03 10.72 -5.06
C ALA A 69 -18.76 9.40 -4.31
N SER A 70 -19.77 8.87 -3.63
CA SER A 70 -19.68 7.60 -2.90
C SER A 70 -19.56 6.40 -3.84
N SER A 71 -20.30 6.37 -4.95
CA SER A 71 -20.17 5.34 -5.99
C SER A 71 -18.77 5.31 -6.61
N LEU A 72 -18.16 6.47 -6.88
CA LEU A 72 -16.79 6.55 -7.41
C LEU A 72 -15.75 6.06 -6.40
N ALA A 73 -15.93 6.36 -5.11
CA ALA A 73 -15.07 5.81 -4.06
C ALA A 73 -15.24 4.28 -3.91
N GLY A 74 -16.47 3.78 -4.04
CA GLY A 74 -16.77 2.35 -4.08
C GLY A 74 -16.13 1.65 -5.28
N LEU A 75 -16.22 2.27 -6.47
CA LEU A 75 -15.55 1.81 -7.69
C LEU A 75 -14.04 1.74 -7.48
N PHE A 76 -13.42 2.77 -6.90
CA PHE A 76 -12.00 2.77 -6.57
C PHE A 76 -11.62 1.60 -5.66
N GLY A 77 -12.39 1.35 -4.59
CA GLY A 77 -12.20 0.19 -3.73
C GLY A 77 -12.29 -1.14 -4.50
N GLY A 78 -13.29 -1.29 -5.37
CA GLY A 78 -13.46 -2.48 -6.21
C GLY A 78 -12.29 -2.70 -7.18
N LEU A 79 -11.80 -1.63 -7.82
CA LEU A 79 -10.67 -1.67 -8.74
C LEU A 79 -9.38 -2.14 -8.06
N VAL A 80 -9.11 -1.67 -6.83
CA VAL A 80 -7.93 -2.10 -6.05
C VAL A 80 -7.97 -3.62 -5.83
N TRP A 81 -9.12 -4.18 -5.45
CA TRP A 81 -9.27 -5.62 -5.25
C TRP A 81 -9.15 -6.40 -6.55
N PHE A 82 -9.78 -5.93 -7.62
CA PHE A 82 -9.72 -6.57 -8.94
C PHE A 82 -8.29 -6.60 -9.49
N LEU A 83 -7.57 -5.47 -9.45
CA LEU A 83 -6.24 -5.36 -10.01
C LEU A 83 -5.18 -6.11 -9.17
N ALA A 84 -5.39 -6.25 -7.87
CA ALA A 84 -4.46 -6.97 -6.99
C ALA A 84 -4.25 -8.44 -7.42
N ALA A 85 -5.25 -9.06 -8.05
CA ALA A 85 -5.12 -10.42 -8.60
C ALA A 85 -4.01 -10.53 -9.67
N PHE A 86 -3.72 -9.46 -10.39
CA PHE A 86 -2.72 -9.43 -11.46
C PHE A 86 -1.38 -8.88 -11.03
N GLY A 87 -1.34 -8.07 -9.96
CA GLY A 87 -0.13 -7.38 -9.50
C GLY A 87 1.02 -8.33 -9.15
N GLY A 88 0.72 -9.50 -8.59
CA GLY A 88 1.73 -10.48 -8.19
C GLY A 88 2.50 -11.08 -9.37
N ALA A 89 1.77 -11.46 -10.42
CA ALA A 89 2.38 -12.01 -11.63
C ALA A 89 3.31 -10.98 -12.31
N LEU A 90 2.96 -9.69 -12.28
CA LEU A 90 3.85 -8.64 -12.79
C LEU A 90 5.09 -8.49 -11.91
N ALA A 91 4.91 -8.43 -10.60
CA ALA A 91 5.99 -8.29 -9.62
C ALA A 91 7.03 -9.42 -9.71
N ASP A 92 6.57 -10.67 -9.90
CA ASP A 92 7.45 -11.82 -10.05
C ASP A 92 8.30 -11.75 -11.31
N ARG A 93 7.79 -11.17 -12.41
CA ARG A 93 8.53 -11.03 -13.67
C ARG A 93 9.58 -9.93 -13.63
N ILE A 94 9.26 -8.78 -13.05
CA ILE A 94 10.15 -7.60 -13.08
C ILE A 94 11.07 -7.50 -11.85
N GLY A 95 10.77 -8.25 -10.80
CA GLY A 95 11.48 -8.26 -9.52
C GLY A 95 10.94 -7.22 -8.53
N PHE A 96 10.94 -7.58 -7.24
CA PHE A 96 10.25 -6.81 -6.19
C PHE A 96 10.77 -5.37 -6.03
N ARG A 97 12.09 -5.15 -6.11
CA ARG A 97 12.64 -3.77 -6.02
C ARG A 97 12.11 -2.86 -7.12
N ARG A 98 12.13 -3.33 -8.37
CA ARG A 98 11.66 -2.56 -9.52
C ARG A 98 10.16 -2.38 -9.49
N ALA A 99 9.43 -3.43 -9.11
CA ALA A 99 7.97 -3.39 -8.98
C ALA A 99 7.52 -2.40 -7.90
N LEU A 100 8.13 -2.41 -6.70
CA LEU A 100 7.83 -1.44 -5.64
C LEU A 100 8.18 -0.01 -6.04
N SER A 101 9.34 0.19 -6.67
CA SER A 101 9.74 1.52 -7.16
C SER A 101 8.74 2.05 -8.19
N LEU A 102 8.34 1.22 -9.16
CA LEU A 102 7.32 1.58 -10.15
C LEU A 102 5.98 1.89 -9.48
N ALA A 103 5.56 1.05 -8.53
CA ALA A 103 4.30 1.24 -7.81
C ALA A 103 4.27 2.55 -7.03
N TYR A 104 5.33 2.88 -6.28
CA TYR A 104 5.42 4.15 -5.54
C TYR A 104 5.51 5.37 -6.45
N LEU A 105 6.14 5.25 -7.62
CA LEU A 105 6.13 6.32 -8.62
C LEU A 105 4.72 6.54 -9.19
N ILE A 106 4.01 5.46 -9.54
CA ILE A 106 2.61 5.51 -9.98
C ILE A 106 1.76 6.16 -8.89
N LEU A 107 1.86 5.72 -7.64
CA LEU A 107 1.10 6.28 -6.51
C LEU A 107 1.39 7.76 -6.28
N THR A 108 2.65 8.17 -6.40
CA THR A 108 3.05 9.58 -6.27
C THR A 108 2.31 10.44 -7.29
N ILE A 109 2.40 10.08 -8.57
CA ILE A 109 1.76 10.81 -9.67
C ILE A 109 0.24 10.78 -9.48
N SER A 110 -0.30 9.62 -9.12
CA SER A 110 -1.73 9.41 -8.92
C SER A 110 -2.33 10.30 -7.84
N TYR A 111 -1.74 10.31 -6.64
CA TYR A 111 -2.25 11.12 -5.54
C TYR A 111 -2.06 12.61 -5.81
N PHE A 112 -0.96 12.99 -6.46
CA PHE A 112 -0.75 14.38 -6.87
C PHE A 112 -1.82 14.84 -7.87
N LEU A 113 -2.11 14.03 -8.90
CA LEU A 113 -3.15 14.32 -9.88
C LEU A 113 -4.53 14.36 -9.24
N LEU A 114 -4.85 13.40 -8.36
CA LEU A 114 -6.12 13.34 -7.64
C LEU A 114 -6.36 14.61 -6.81
N GLY A 115 -5.36 15.04 -6.02
CA GLY A 115 -5.39 16.31 -5.28
C GLY A 115 -5.30 17.57 -6.14
N SER A 116 -5.18 17.44 -7.46
CA SER A 116 -5.05 18.55 -8.39
C SER A 116 -6.20 18.66 -9.40
N ILE A 117 -7.17 17.74 -9.39
CA ILE A 117 -8.32 17.79 -10.31
C ILE A 117 -9.08 19.12 -10.23
N ALA A 118 -9.22 19.66 -9.02
CA ALA A 118 -9.89 20.95 -8.81
C ALA A 118 -9.00 22.16 -9.16
N ALA A 119 -7.69 21.97 -9.35
CA ALA A 119 -6.73 23.07 -9.50
C ALA A 119 -6.92 23.80 -10.84
N PRO A 120 -6.70 25.14 -10.89
CA PRO A 120 -6.91 25.93 -12.10
C PRO A 120 -6.09 25.46 -13.31
N TRP A 121 -4.85 25.00 -13.07
CA TRP A 121 -3.96 24.53 -14.13
C TRP A 121 -4.43 23.23 -14.80
N LEU A 122 -5.31 22.45 -14.14
CA LEU A 122 -5.91 21.25 -14.73
C LEU A 122 -7.23 21.56 -15.45
N ALA A 123 -7.70 22.82 -15.44
CA ALA A 123 -8.95 23.23 -16.07
C ALA A 123 -9.02 22.89 -17.57
N PRO A 124 -7.95 23.03 -18.39
CA PRO A 124 -8.00 22.65 -19.80
C PRO A 124 -8.36 21.17 -20.00
N VAL A 125 -7.75 20.27 -19.22
CA VAL A 125 -8.02 18.83 -19.27
C VAL A 125 -9.41 18.52 -18.73
N ARG A 126 -9.79 19.17 -17.62
CA ARG A 126 -11.11 19.01 -16.99
C ARG A 126 -12.26 19.44 -17.90
N ASN A 127 -12.06 20.49 -18.70
CA ASN A 127 -13.08 21.02 -19.59
C ASN A 127 -13.11 20.26 -20.94
N ALA A 128 -12.08 19.50 -21.28
CA ALA A 128 -11.99 18.75 -22.53
C ALA A 128 -12.80 17.43 -22.53
N MET A 129 -13.24 16.94 -21.36
CA MET A 129 -13.94 15.67 -21.24
C MET A 129 -14.93 15.65 -20.07
N PRO A 130 -15.90 14.72 -20.03
CA PRO A 130 -16.79 14.58 -18.89
C PRO A 130 -16.02 14.35 -17.58
N LEU A 131 -16.33 15.11 -16.54
CA LEU A 131 -15.60 15.06 -15.26
C LEU A 131 -15.60 13.66 -14.62
N VAL A 132 -16.70 12.91 -14.77
CA VAL A 132 -16.79 11.52 -14.30
C VAL A 132 -15.74 10.64 -14.98
N LEU A 133 -15.56 10.80 -16.30
CA LEU A 133 -14.58 10.03 -17.05
C LEU A 133 -13.16 10.37 -16.59
N LEU A 134 -12.84 11.66 -16.43
CA LEU A 134 -11.55 12.11 -15.93
C LEU A 134 -11.23 11.53 -14.55
N VAL A 135 -12.17 11.63 -13.60
CA VAL A 135 -12.00 11.09 -12.25
C VAL A 135 -11.81 9.58 -12.28
N THR A 136 -12.61 8.85 -13.05
CA THR A 136 -12.49 7.39 -13.17
C THR A 136 -11.11 7.00 -13.72
N VAL A 137 -10.62 7.67 -14.77
CA VAL A 137 -9.29 7.41 -15.33
C VAL A 137 -8.19 7.70 -14.30
N ILE A 138 -8.29 8.81 -13.56
CA ILE A 138 -7.32 9.14 -12.52
C ILE A 138 -7.37 8.12 -11.38
N LEU A 139 -8.54 7.59 -10.99
CA LEU A 139 -8.69 6.58 -9.94
C LEU A 139 -8.15 5.19 -10.32
N MET A 140 -8.01 4.89 -11.61
CA MET A 140 -7.36 3.65 -12.07
C MET A 140 -5.86 3.63 -11.73
N LEU A 141 -5.18 4.78 -11.80
CA LEU A 141 -3.73 4.88 -11.55
C LEU A 141 -3.35 4.50 -10.11
N PRO A 142 -3.94 5.05 -9.04
CA PRO A 142 -3.62 4.64 -7.68
C PRO A 142 -4.07 3.20 -7.44
N ALA A 143 -5.16 2.73 -8.07
CA ALA A 143 -5.59 1.34 -7.93
C ALA A 143 -4.52 0.37 -8.47
N LEU A 144 -3.91 0.67 -9.62
CA LEU A 144 -2.78 -0.08 -10.16
C LEU A 144 -1.55 -0.03 -9.24
N GLY A 145 -1.24 1.14 -8.69
CA GLY A 145 -0.14 1.30 -7.74
C GLY A 145 -0.32 0.41 -6.49
N VAL A 146 -1.46 0.52 -5.80
CA VAL A 146 -1.78 -0.27 -4.60
C VAL A 146 -1.76 -1.77 -4.91
N ALA A 147 -2.32 -2.16 -6.06
CA ALA A 147 -2.36 -3.55 -6.51
C ALA A 147 -0.97 -4.17 -6.73
N LEU A 148 0.04 -3.36 -7.07
CA LEU A 148 1.43 -3.82 -7.21
C LEU A 148 2.17 -3.86 -5.88
N VAL A 149 1.94 -2.91 -4.98
CA VAL A 149 2.64 -2.85 -3.68
C VAL A 149 2.37 -4.11 -2.86
N LYS A 150 1.10 -4.48 -2.68
CA LYS A 150 0.68 -5.62 -1.81
C LYS A 150 1.46 -6.93 -2.07
N PRO A 151 1.44 -7.50 -3.28
CA PRO A 151 2.14 -8.76 -3.54
C PRO A 151 3.65 -8.61 -3.44
N CYS A 152 4.22 -7.44 -3.76
CA CYS A 152 5.66 -7.21 -3.60
C CYS A 152 6.09 -7.24 -2.14
N VAL A 153 5.36 -6.59 -1.25
CA VAL A 153 5.70 -6.55 0.19
C VAL A 153 5.51 -7.93 0.81
N VAL A 154 4.39 -8.61 0.53
CA VAL A 154 4.13 -9.97 1.02
C VAL A 154 5.20 -10.95 0.50
N GLY A 155 5.52 -10.89 -0.79
CA GLY A 155 6.57 -11.70 -1.40
C GLY A 155 7.95 -11.39 -0.83
N THR A 156 8.27 -10.12 -0.58
CA THR A 156 9.53 -9.71 0.06
C THR A 156 9.60 -10.24 1.48
N THR A 157 8.52 -10.15 2.25
CA THR A 157 8.44 -10.74 3.60
C THR A 157 8.75 -12.24 3.56
N ALA A 158 8.24 -12.97 2.58
CA ALA A 158 8.51 -14.39 2.43
C ALA A 158 9.97 -14.71 2.06
N ARG A 159 10.59 -13.89 1.20
CA ARG A 159 11.95 -14.12 0.66
C ARG A 159 13.07 -13.57 1.55
N ALA A 160 12.82 -12.47 2.24
CA ALA A 160 13.78 -11.74 3.07
C ALA A 160 13.67 -12.11 4.57
N SER A 161 12.94 -13.19 4.90
CA SER A 161 12.90 -13.77 6.23
C SER A 161 13.34 -15.23 6.21
N LYS A 162 14.08 -15.65 7.24
CA LYS A 162 14.41 -17.07 7.45
C LYS A 162 13.13 -17.85 7.75
N GLU A 163 13.10 -19.11 7.34
CA GLU A 163 11.95 -19.99 7.53
C GLU A 163 11.47 -20.05 8.99
N SER A 164 12.40 -20.03 9.95
CA SER A 164 12.09 -20.12 11.37
C SER A 164 11.38 -18.89 11.96
N VAL A 165 11.52 -17.72 11.33
CA VAL A 165 10.90 -16.45 11.78
C VAL A 165 9.89 -15.89 10.79
N ARG A 166 9.63 -16.57 9.68
CA ARG A 166 8.76 -16.10 8.60
C ARG A 166 7.33 -15.84 9.06
N SER A 167 6.79 -16.64 9.98
CA SER A 167 5.49 -16.39 10.60
C SER A 167 5.47 -15.08 11.40
N ILE A 168 6.53 -14.78 12.14
CA ILE A 168 6.73 -13.51 12.85
C ILE A 168 6.83 -12.35 11.83
N GLY A 169 7.52 -12.57 10.72
CA GLY A 169 7.58 -11.62 9.61
C GLY A 169 6.20 -11.21 9.10
N TYR A 170 5.30 -12.18 8.88
CA TYR A 170 3.91 -11.89 8.52
C TYR A 170 3.13 -11.20 9.65
N SER A 171 3.33 -11.56 10.91
CA SER A 171 2.73 -10.83 12.03
C SER A 171 3.16 -9.36 12.08
N ILE A 172 4.45 -9.07 11.85
CA ILE A 172 4.97 -7.70 11.76
C ILE A 172 4.28 -6.97 10.59
N TYR A 173 4.25 -7.59 9.41
CA TYR A 173 3.58 -7.05 8.23
C TYR A 173 2.12 -6.65 8.52
N TYR A 174 1.30 -7.58 9.03
CA TYR A 174 -0.11 -7.30 9.31
C TYR A 174 -0.30 -6.24 10.41
N THR A 175 0.58 -6.23 11.41
CA THR A 175 0.56 -5.20 12.46
C THR A 175 0.79 -3.82 11.88
N LEU A 176 1.80 -3.66 11.01
CA LEU A 176 2.11 -2.40 10.36
C LEU A 176 0.98 -1.95 9.42
N VAL A 177 0.39 -2.88 8.67
CA VAL A 177 -0.80 -2.59 7.84
C VAL A 177 -1.94 -2.04 8.68
N ASN A 178 -2.23 -2.64 9.84
CA ASN A 178 -3.29 -2.19 10.74
C ASN A 178 -2.98 -0.84 11.37
N ILE A 179 -1.72 -0.59 11.79
CA ILE A 179 -1.30 0.71 12.32
C ILE A 179 -1.48 1.80 11.26
N GLY A 180 -1.01 1.55 10.03
CA GLY A 180 -1.17 2.50 8.93
C GLY A 180 -2.64 2.75 8.60
N GLY A 181 -3.45 1.69 8.54
CA GLY A 181 -4.88 1.78 8.27
C GLY A 181 -5.68 2.50 9.35
N ALA A 182 -5.29 2.36 10.63
CA ALA A 182 -5.87 3.13 11.71
C ALA A 182 -5.42 4.60 11.68
N ALA A 183 -4.13 4.86 11.46
CA ALA A 183 -3.56 6.21 11.48
C ALA A 183 -4.03 7.09 10.30
N GLY A 184 -4.28 6.50 9.12
CA GLY A 184 -4.68 7.22 7.91
C GLY A 184 -5.94 8.10 8.10
N PRO A 185 -7.08 7.55 8.54
CA PRO A 185 -8.30 8.34 8.79
C PRO A 185 -8.13 9.42 9.87
N PHE A 186 -7.33 9.16 10.92
CA PHE A 186 -7.01 10.19 11.91
C PHE A 186 -6.22 11.35 11.30
N LEU A 187 -5.21 11.05 10.47
CA LEU A 187 -4.44 12.06 9.75
C LEU A 187 -5.35 12.86 8.81
N ALA A 188 -6.21 12.20 8.04
CA ALA A 188 -7.19 12.86 7.19
C ALA A 188 -8.11 13.80 7.98
N GLY A 189 -8.63 13.34 9.12
CA GLY A 189 -9.43 14.15 10.04
C GLY A 189 -8.69 15.40 10.54
N TRP A 190 -7.43 15.25 10.93
CA TRP A 190 -6.59 16.37 11.35
C TRP A 190 -6.34 17.37 10.21
N VAL A 191 -6.04 16.89 9.00
CA VAL A 191 -5.84 17.74 7.81
C VAL A 191 -7.13 18.49 7.48
N HIS A 192 -8.29 17.85 7.53
CA HIS A 192 -9.58 18.50 7.27
C HIS A 192 -9.91 19.66 8.22
N GLN A 193 -9.35 19.65 9.43
CA GLN A 193 -9.58 20.72 10.42
C GLN A 193 -8.65 21.93 10.23
N HIS A 194 -7.45 21.71 9.68
CA HIS A 194 -6.41 22.73 9.62
C HIS A 194 -6.08 23.19 8.19
N PHE A 195 -6.46 22.40 7.19
CA PHE A 195 -6.11 22.59 5.79
C PHE A 195 -7.26 22.19 4.87
N LYS A 196 -7.08 22.46 3.57
CA LYS A 196 -8.04 22.05 2.54
C LYS A 196 -7.95 20.55 2.26
N VAL A 197 -9.07 19.94 1.86
CA VAL A 197 -9.19 18.51 1.62
C VAL A 197 -8.18 18.01 0.57
N GLU A 198 -7.88 18.80 -0.47
CA GLU A 198 -6.90 18.41 -1.48
C GLU A 198 -5.50 18.14 -0.92
N ASN A 199 -5.15 18.74 0.23
CA ASN A 199 -3.84 18.56 0.84
C ASN A 199 -3.65 17.15 1.42
N VAL A 200 -4.73 16.41 1.72
CA VAL A 200 -4.61 15.00 2.12
C VAL A 200 -3.93 14.19 1.01
N PHE A 201 -4.35 14.39 -0.24
CA PHE A 201 -3.77 13.69 -1.39
C PHE A 201 -2.35 14.17 -1.69
N ARG A 202 -2.05 15.47 -1.50
CA ARG A 202 -0.68 15.99 -1.68
C ARG A 202 0.29 15.45 -0.63
N MET A 203 -0.16 15.33 0.62
CA MET A 203 0.61 14.69 1.69
C MET A 203 0.79 13.19 1.42
N ALA A 204 -0.25 12.50 0.96
CA ALA A 204 -0.15 11.12 0.52
C ALA A 204 0.87 10.96 -0.63
N ALA A 205 0.84 11.84 -1.62
CA ALA A 205 1.79 11.87 -2.74
C ALA A 205 3.24 12.06 -2.25
N ALA A 206 3.47 13.03 -1.36
CA ALA A 206 4.79 13.27 -0.77
C ALA A 206 5.29 12.06 0.03
N SER A 207 4.42 11.45 0.83
CA SER A 207 4.73 10.26 1.63
C SER A 207 5.18 9.09 0.76
N VAL A 208 4.40 8.71 -0.27
CA VAL A 208 4.78 7.60 -1.17
C VAL A 208 5.97 7.96 -2.06
N PHE A 209 6.21 9.23 -2.36
CA PHE A 209 7.41 9.67 -3.06
C PHE A 209 8.68 9.50 -2.21
N LEU A 210 8.60 9.73 -0.90
CA LEU A 210 9.69 9.39 0.01
C LEU A 210 9.92 7.88 0.06
N MET A 211 8.85 7.07 0.01
CA MET A 211 8.96 5.61 -0.05
C MET A 211 9.60 5.12 -1.36
N PHE A 212 9.33 5.80 -2.49
CA PHE A 212 10.02 5.54 -3.75
C PHE A 212 11.54 5.67 -3.59
N PHE A 213 12.03 6.76 -2.99
CA PHE A 213 13.46 6.90 -2.71
C PHE A 213 13.97 5.91 -1.67
N ALA A 214 13.18 5.60 -0.64
CA ALA A 214 13.57 4.61 0.35
C ALA A 214 13.80 3.24 -0.30
N VAL A 215 12.93 2.81 -1.21
CA VAL A 215 13.11 1.57 -1.98
C VAL A 215 14.30 1.69 -2.93
N LEU A 216 14.48 2.80 -3.63
CA LEU A 216 15.61 2.95 -4.55
C LEU A 216 16.96 2.90 -3.84
N LEU A 217 17.07 3.43 -2.63
CA LEU A 217 18.34 3.58 -1.93
C LEU A 217 18.66 2.40 -1.00
N PHE A 218 17.65 1.79 -0.38
CA PHE A 218 17.87 0.85 0.73
C PHE A 218 17.39 -0.59 0.48
N PHE A 219 16.64 -0.84 -0.60
CA PHE A 219 16.13 -2.16 -0.96
C PHE A 219 17.17 -3.01 -1.71
#